data_AF-A0A821FG32-F1
#
_entry.id   AF-A0A821FG32-F1
#
_cell.length_a   1.000
_cell.length_b   1.000
_cell.length_c   1.000
_cell.angle_alpha   90.00
_cell.angle_beta   90.00
_cell.angle_gamma   90.00
#
_symmetry.space_group_name_H-M   'P 1'
#
loop_
_entity.id
_entity.type
_entity.pdbx_description
1 polymer ?
#
loop_
_entity_poly.entity_id
_entity_poly.type
_entity_poly.pdbx_seq_one_letter_code
_entity_poly.pdbx_strand_id
1 'polypeptide(L)'
;MSRNEVNELAGYRFATNNSLFSSTLDRHLVTVFLNLFAEPNDKLRIVLFEIKLDLQLQTHPFYNISHLSYFEGEDEILFMIGTLFEVGSVVY
;
A
#
# COMPACT_ATOMS: atom_id res chain seq x y z
N MET A 1 17.15 1.16 4.73
CA MET A 1 16.80 2.43 4.05
C MET A 1 17.72 3.50 4.61
N SER A 2 18.28 4.39 3.78
CA SER A 2 19.13 5.47 4.30
C SER A 2 18.25 6.52 4.97
N ARG A 3 18.79 7.28 5.94
CA ARG A 3 18.05 8.41 6.56
C ARG A 3 17.60 9.45 5.51
N ASN A 4 18.30 9.56 4.38
CA ASN A 4 17.96 10.50 3.31
C ASN A 4 16.71 10.04 2.54
N GLU A 5 16.61 8.76 2.19
CA GLU A 5 15.43 8.19 1.50
C GLU A 5 14.14 8.37 2.34
N VAL A 6 14.23 8.16 3.66
CA VAL A 6 13.11 8.37 4.59
C VAL A 6 12.69 9.84 4.64
N ASN A 7 13.67 10.75 4.71
CA ASN A 7 13.39 12.19 4.76
C ASN A 7 12.82 12.73 3.44
N GLU A 8 13.24 12.17 2.30
CA GLU A 8 12.66 12.48 0.99
C GLU A 8 11.21 12.02 0.92
N LEU A 9 10.91 10.78 1.33
CA LEU A 9 9.54 10.27 1.40
C LEU A 9 8.65 11.07 2.34
N ALA A 10 9.16 11.46 3.51
CA ALA A 10 8.46 12.30 4.47
C ALA A 10 8.25 13.75 3.97
N GLY A 11 9.01 14.18 2.96
CA GLY A 11 8.88 15.49 2.33
C GLY A 11 7.70 15.59 1.36
N TYR A 12 7.17 14.47 0.87
CA TYR A 12 6.00 14.46 -0.01
C TYR A 12 4.70 14.51 0.81
N ARG A 13 3.77 15.38 0.38
CA ARG A 13 2.43 15.45 0.98
C ARG A 13 1.49 14.37 0.44
N PHE A 14 1.66 14.01 -0.83
CA PHE A 14 0.81 13.04 -1.51
C PHE A 14 1.66 12.04 -2.28
N ALA A 15 1.23 10.79 -2.27
CA ALA A 15 1.73 9.73 -3.13
C ALA A 15 0.62 9.29 -4.10
N THR A 16 1.01 8.80 -5.26
CA THR A 16 0.09 8.19 -6.22
C THR A 16 0.76 7.01 -6.89
N ASN A 17 -0.03 6.10 -7.46
CA ASN A 17 0.50 5.02 -8.26
C ASN A 17 -0.13 5.04 -9.67
N ASN A 18 0.64 4.53 -10.63
CA ASN A 18 0.25 4.47 -12.04
C ASN A 18 -0.24 3.06 -12.45
N SER A 19 -0.72 2.27 -11.49
CA SER A 19 -1.19 0.89 -11.68
C SER A 19 -2.40 0.63 -10.79
N LEU A 20 -3.05 -0.52 -10.91
CA LEU A 20 -3.91 -0.99 -9.82
C LEU A 20 -3.03 -1.23 -8.59
N PHE A 21 -3.52 -0.84 -7.41
CA PHE A 21 -2.81 -1.04 -6.16
C PHE A 21 -3.64 -1.98 -5.27
N SER A 22 -3.12 -3.18 -5.05
CA SER A 22 -3.76 -4.19 -4.22
C SER A 22 -3.27 -4.08 -2.78
N SER A 23 -4.16 -4.32 -1.84
CA SER A 23 -3.90 -4.34 -0.41
C SER A 23 -4.83 -5.32 0.29
N THR A 24 -4.58 -5.62 1.55
CA THR A 24 -5.37 -6.57 2.33
C THR A 24 -5.71 -5.99 3.69
N LEU A 25 -6.85 -6.41 4.25
CA LEU A 25 -7.19 -6.16 5.66
C LEU A 25 -6.47 -7.13 6.61
N ASP A 26 -5.92 -8.23 6.11
CA ASP A 26 -5.19 -9.22 6.92
C ASP A 26 -3.70 -8.87 7.02
N ARG A 27 -3.29 -8.42 8.21
CA ARG A 27 -1.89 -8.10 8.52
C ARG A 27 -0.95 -9.30 8.39
N HIS A 28 -1.43 -10.53 8.57
CA HIS A 28 -0.62 -11.74 8.44
C HIS A 28 -0.20 -11.96 6.99
N LEU A 29 -1.13 -11.81 6.04
CA LEU A 29 -0.83 -11.91 4.61
C LEU A 29 0.17 -10.86 4.15
N VAL A 30 0.11 -9.63 4.68
CA VAL A 30 1.13 -8.62 4.39
C VAL A 30 2.53 -9.12 4.77
N THR A 31 2.67 -9.78 5.92
CA THR A 31 3.94 -10.35 6.37
C THR A 31 4.42 -11.47 5.45
N VAL A 32 3.50 -12.29 4.93
CA VAL A 32 3.82 -13.30 3.91
C VAL A 32 4.37 -12.63 2.65
N PHE A 33 3.69 -11.62 2.11
CA PHE A 33 4.16 -10.88 0.94
C PHE A 33 5.53 -10.23 1.16
N LEU A 34 5.78 -9.63 2.32
CA LEU A 34 7.08 -9.04 2.67
C LEU A 34 8.22 -10.06 2.58
N ASN A 35 7.96 -11.33 2.89
CA ASN A 35 8.95 -12.40 2.88
C ASN A 35 9.04 -13.15 1.54
N LEU A 36 8.07 -12.99 0.64
CA LEU A 36 8.03 -13.67 -0.66
C LEU A 36 8.87 -12.97 -1.73
N PHE A 37 9.08 -11.66 -1.63
CA PHE A 37 9.83 -10.90 -2.63
C PHE A 37 11.33 -10.95 -2.42
N ALA A 38 12.08 -10.76 -3.51
CA ALA A 38 13.55 -10.78 -3.53
C ALA A 38 14.14 -9.82 -2.48
N GLU A 39 15.27 -10.21 -1.90
CA GLU A 39 15.92 -9.41 -0.86
C GLU A 39 16.17 -7.97 -1.33
N PRO A 40 15.97 -6.97 -0.45
CA PRO A 40 16.32 -5.58 -0.74
C PRO A 40 17.76 -5.50 -1.24
N ASN A 41 17.99 -4.77 -2.33
CA ASN A 41 19.34 -4.47 -2.84
C ASN A 41 19.54 -2.96 -2.88
N ASP A 42 20.72 -2.48 -3.29
CA ASP A 42 21.02 -1.04 -3.28
C ASP A 42 20.02 -0.15 -4.03
N LYS A 43 19.22 -0.72 -4.95
CA LYS A 43 18.22 -0.02 -5.77
C LYS A 43 16.76 -0.25 -5.33
N LEU A 44 16.49 -1.25 -4.49
CA LEU A 44 15.13 -1.61 -4.08
C LEU A 44 15.02 -1.68 -2.56
N ARG A 45 13.96 -1.09 -2.04
CA ARG A 45 13.58 -1.20 -0.63
C ARG A 45 12.19 -1.80 -0.55
N ILE A 46 12.00 -2.63 0.47
CA ILE A 46 10.67 -3.10 0.85
C ILE A 46 10.06 -2.03 1.76
N VAL A 47 8.82 -1.64 1.46
CA VAL A 47 8.07 -0.64 2.23
C VAL A 47 6.73 -1.24 2.62
N LEU A 48 6.37 -1.09 3.89
CA LEU A 48 5.05 -1.45 4.40
C LEU A 48 4.18 -0.20 4.43
N PHE A 49 3.03 -0.26 3.77
CA PHE A 49 2.04 0.81 3.79
C PHE A 49 0.88 0.45 4.73
N GLU A 50 0.59 1.31 5.70
CA GLU A 50 -0.66 1.27 6.46
C GLU A 50 -1.58 2.35 5.90
N ILE A 51 -2.72 1.94 5.35
CA ILE A 51 -3.67 2.84 4.68
C ILE A 51 -4.93 2.94 5.51
N LYS A 52 -5.36 4.17 5.81
CA LYS A 52 -6.62 4.45 6.47
C LYS A 52 -7.65 4.84 5.43
N LEU A 53 -8.78 4.13 5.41
CA LEU A 53 -9.87 4.39 4.50
C LEU A 53 -10.90 5.30 5.16
N ASP A 54 -11.21 6.43 4.54
CA ASP A 54 -12.37 7.24 4.90
C ASP A 54 -13.61 6.72 4.16
N LEU A 55 -14.47 6.03 4.89
CA LEU A 55 -15.70 5.45 4.34
C LEU A 55 -16.79 6.49 4.11
N GLN A 56 -16.64 7.72 4.63
CA GLN A 56 -17.65 8.78 4.48
C GLN A 56 -17.52 9.55 3.15
N LEU A 57 -16.47 9.30 2.37
CA LEU A 57 -16.31 9.87 1.04
C LEU A 57 -17.48 9.46 0.14
N GLN A 58 -17.98 10.39 -0.69
CA GLN A 58 -19.05 10.09 -1.65
C GLN A 58 -18.55 9.24 -2.83
N THR A 59 -17.27 9.35 -3.17
CA THR A 59 -16.62 8.60 -4.23
C THR A 59 -15.41 7.87 -3.65
N HIS A 60 -15.46 6.54 -3.66
CA HIS A 60 -14.36 5.70 -3.20
C HIS A 60 -13.51 5.28 -4.40
N PRO A 61 -12.23 5.66 -4.48
CA PRO A 61 -11.32 5.20 -5.53
C PRO A 61 -10.83 3.76 -5.26
N PHE A 62 -11.56 3.00 -4.43
CA PHE A 62 -11.22 1.65 -4.01
C PHE A 62 -12.46 0.79 -3.84
N TYR A 63 -12.27 -0.53 -3.86
CA TYR A 63 -13.34 -1.49 -3.63
C TYR A 63 -12.84 -2.71 -2.87
N ASN A 64 -13.68 -3.28 -2.01
CA ASN A 64 -13.45 -4.61 -1.46
C ASN A 64 -13.84 -5.62 -2.54
N ILE A 65 -12.85 -6.35 -3.06
CA ILE A 65 -13.06 -7.37 -4.09
C ILE A 65 -12.87 -8.79 -3.55
N SER A 66 -12.91 -8.98 -2.23
CA SER A 66 -12.73 -10.29 -1.59
C SER A 66 -13.76 -11.33 -2.07
N HIS A 67 -14.94 -10.88 -2.50
CA HIS A 67 -16.01 -11.72 -3.05
C HIS A 67 -15.88 -12.00 -4.56
N LEU A 68 -14.94 -11.34 -5.25
CA LEU A 68 -14.66 -11.52 -6.68
C LEU A 68 -13.28 -12.14 -6.94
N SER A 69 -12.40 -12.12 -5.94
CA SER A 69 -11.04 -12.61 -6.07
C SER A 69 -11.01 -14.14 -6.19
N TYR A 70 -10.13 -14.64 -7.04
CA TYR A 70 -9.81 -16.07 -7.13
C TYR A 70 -9.11 -16.58 -5.86
N PHE A 71 -8.47 -15.66 -5.12
CA PHE A 71 -7.76 -15.96 -3.88
C PHE A 71 -8.68 -15.68 -2.69
N GLU A 72 -9.57 -16.64 -2.43
CA GLU A 72 -10.45 -16.60 -1.25
C GLU A 72 -9.62 -16.46 0.03
N GLY A 73 -9.91 -15.44 0.83
CA GLY A 73 -9.23 -15.16 2.10
C GLY A 73 -8.15 -14.09 2.06
N GLU A 74 -7.88 -13.46 0.90
CA GLU A 74 -6.95 -12.33 0.85
C GLU A 74 -7.51 -11.02 1.41
N ASP A 75 -8.81 -10.95 1.70
CA ASP A 75 -9.51 -9.74 2.16
C ASP A 75 -9.11 -8.50 1.34
N GLU A 76 -9.04 -8.68 0.01
CA GLU A 76 -8.42 -7.73 -0.89
C GLU A 76 -9.23 -6.43 -1.02
N ILE A 77 -8.55 -5.31 -0.80
CA ILE A 77 -8.99 -3.96 -1.15
C ILE A 77 -8.14 -3.48 -2.32
N LEU A 78 -8.80 -3.24 -3.45
CA LEU A 78 -8.16 -2.79 -4.69
C LEU A 78 -8.42 -1.31 -4.92
N PHE A 79 -7.36 -0.54 -5.13
CA PHE A 79 -7.42 0.87 -5.48
C PHE A 79 -7.24 1.08 -6.99
N MET A 80 -7.99 2.03 -7.54
CA MET A 80 -7.93 2.42 -8.94
C MET A 80 -6.63 3.17 -9.28
N ILE A 81 -6.22 3.07 -10.54
CA ILE A 81 -5.08 3.83 -11.07
C ILE A 81 -5.27 5.33 -10.81
N GLY A 82 -4.21 6.00 -10.36
CA GLY A 82 -4.24 7.43 -10.09
C GLY A 82 -4.88 7.80 -8.75
N THR A 83 -5.15 6.83 -7.88
CA THR A 83 -5.53 7.12 -6.49
C THR A 83 -4.45 7.97 -5.83
N LEU A 84 -4.89 9.03 -5.13
CA LEU A 84 -4.03 9.89 -4.33
C LEU A 84 -4.09 9.45 -2.86
N PHE A 85 -2.93 9.23 -2.27
CA PHE A 85 -2.76 8.89 -0.87
C PHE A 85 -2.09 10.06 -0.17
N GLU A 86 -2.67 10.56 0.92
CA GLU A 86 -1.98 11.52 1.79
C GLU A 86 -0.93 10.81 2.64
N VAL A 87 0.29 11.34 2.64
CA VAL A 87 1.39 10.79 3.45
C VAL A 87 1.23 11.27 4.88
N GLY A 88 0.83 10.37 5.78
CA GLY A 88 0.65 10.69 7.21
C GLY A 88 1.96 10.69 8.00
N SER A 89 2.59 9.52 8.11
CA SER A 89 3.84 9.34 8.86
C SER A 89 4.74 8.32 8.19
N VAL A 90 6.04 8.59 8.18
CA VAL A 90 7.07 7.63 7.75
C VAL A 90 7.91 7.24 8.96
N VAL A 91 8.00 5.93 9.23
CA VAL A 91 8.73 5.37 10.38
C VAL A 91 9.74 4.33 9.90
N TYR A 92 10.81 4.13 10.66
CA TYR A 92 11.91 3.19 10.38
C TYR A 92 12.04 2.16 11.50
#